data_AF-A0A7X4W826-F1
#
_entry.id   AF-A0A7X4W826-F1
#
_cell.length_a   1.000
_cell.length_b   1.000
_cell.length_c   1.000
_cell.angle_alpha   90.00
_cell.angle_beta   90.00
_cell.angle_gamma   90.00
#
_symmetry.space_group_name_H-M   'P 1'
#
loop_
_entity.id
_entity.type
_entity.pdbx_description
1 polymer ?
#
loop_
_entity_poly.entity_id
_entity_poly.type
_entity_poly.pdbx_seq_one_letter_code
_entity_poly.pdbx_strand_id
1 'polypeptide(L)'
;MYDWIIDLFNMLLNFLYNLVVSLITMLKDLVYFMLEQLLEASKALVGMIANLLTPIDMSQYFTGLPSSIGWVFGQVGLPQAIAMIITAITIRLILQLIPFTRLGS
;
A
#
# COMPACT_ATOMS: atom_id res chain seq x y z
N MET A 1 -39.99 16.61 -44.68
CA MET A 1 -41.20 16.51 -43.83
C MET A 1 -41.29 15.18 -43.05
N TYR A 2 -40.35 14.24 -43.23
CA TYR A 2 -40.18 13.05 -42.38
C TYR A 2 -38.83 13.06 -41.62
N ASP A 3 -38.06 14.14 -41.73
CA ASP A 3 -36.70 14.28 -41.21
C ASP A 3 -36.67 14.16 -39.68
N TRP A 4 -37.71 14.67 -39.00
CA TRP A 4 -37.88 14.53 -37.55
C TRP A 4 -37.91 13.07 -37.08
N ILE A 5 -38.50 12.14 -37.84
CA ILE A 5 -38.54 10.72 -37.48
C ILE A 5 -37.17 10.07 -37.65
N ILE A 6 -36.44 10.46 -38.69
CA ILE A 6 -35.07 10.00 -38.95
C ILE A 6 -34.14 10.51 -37.85
N ASP A 7 -34.28 11.77 -37.43
CA ASP A 7 -33.50 12.35 -36.34
C ASP A 7 -33.81 11.70 -34.99
N LEU A 8 -35.08 11.40 -34.70
CA LEU A 8 -35.47 10.64 -33.50
C LEU A 8 -34.83 9.25 -33.48
N PHE A 9 -34.79 8.57 -34.62
CA PHE A 9 -34.19 7.25 -34.74
C PHE A 9 -32.67 7.28 -34.61
N ASN A 10 -32.02 8.31 -35.17
CA ASN A 10 -30.58 8.55 -35.01
C ASN A 10 -30.22 8.88 -33.56
N MET A 11 -31.06 9.65 -32.86
CA MET A 11 -30.87 9.95 -31.43
C MET A 11 -31.00 8.69 -30.57
N LEU A 12 -31.96 7.82 -30.88
CA LEU A 12 -32.12 6.51 -30.24
C LEU A 12 -30.90 5.61 -30.46
N LEU A 13 -30.40 5.53 -31.70
CA LEU A 13 -29.21 4.74 -32.05
C LEU A 13 -27.96 5.25 -31.32
N ASN A 14 -27.76 6.56 -31.29
CA ASN A 14 -26.66 7.18 -30.57
C ASN A 14 -26.75 6.95 -29.05
N PHE A 15 -27.96 7.00 -28.48
CA PHE A 15 -28.17 6.67 -27.07
C PHE A 15 -27.80 5.21 -26.78
N LEU A 16 -28.23 4.27 -27.62
CA LEU A 16 -27.93 2.86 -27.46
C LEU A 16 -26.42 2.58 -27.59
N TYR A 17 -25.76 3.21 -28.55
CA TYR A 17 -24.31 3.10 -28.75
C TYR A 17 -23.54 3.64 -27.55
N ASN A 18 -23.89 4.84 -27.08
CA ASN A 18 -23.23 5.45 -25.92
C ASN A 18 -23.47 4.66 -24.62
N LEU A 19 -24.63 4.03 -24.47
CA LEU A 19 -24.93 3.14 -23.34
C LEU A 19 -23.97 1.94 -23.32
N VAL A 20 -23.77 1.29 -24.47
CA VAL A 20 -22.85 0.14 -24.58
C VAL A 20 -21.40 0.56 -24.30
N VAL A 21 -20.95 1.69 -24.87
CA VAL A 21 -19.60 2.22 -24.64
C VAL A 21 -19.40 2.61 -23.17
N SER A 22 -20.40 3.22 -22.54
CA SER A 22 -20.38 3.56 -21.11
C SER A 22 -20.25 2.32 -20.23
N LEU A 23 -20.99 1.24 -20.55
CA LEU A 23 -20.94 -0.02 -19.81
C LEU A 23 -19.55 -0.69 -19.92
N ILE A 24 -18.96 -0.70 -21.11
CA ILE A 24 -17.59 -1.21 -21.31
C ILE A 24 -16.56 -0.36 -20.54
N THR A 25 -16.75 0.95 -20.52
CA THR A 25 -15.84 1.87 -19.80
C THR A 25 -15.93 1.65 -18.30
N MET A 26 -17.13 1.50 -17.75
CA MET A 26 -17.35 1.18 -16.34
C MET A 26 -16.72 -0.17 -15.96
N LEU A 27 -16.77 -1.18 -16.85
CA LEU A 27 -16.15 -2.48 -16.58
C LEU A 27 -14.61 -2.39 -16.50
N LYS A 28 -13.99 -1.54 -17.33
CA LYS A 28 -12.55 -1.27 -17.26
C LYS A 28 -12.19 -0.52 -15.97
N ASP A 29 -13.03 0.41 -15.55
CA ASP A 29 -12.85 1.17 -14.31
C ASP A 29 -12.84 0.26 -13.06
N LEU A 30 -13.67 -0.79 -13.05
CA LEU A 30 -13.67 -1.80 -12.00
C LEU A 30 -12.30 -2.48 -11.81
N VAL A 31 -11.55 -2.70 -12.89
CA VAL A 31 -10.20 -3.30 -12.83
C VAL A 31 -9.21 -2.34 -12.18
N TYR A 32 -9.28 -1.06 -12.50
CA TYR A 32 -8.44 -0.03 -11.88
C TYR A 32 -8.79 0.16 -10.40
N PHE A 33 -10.07 0.12 -10.05
CA PHE A 33 -10.55 0.17 -8.67
C PHE A 33 -9.98 -0.97 -7.81
N MET A 34 -9.94 -2.19 -8.34
CA MET A 34 -9.34 -3.34 -7.62
C MET A 34 -7.84 -3.15 -7.38
N LEU A 35 -7.12 -2.57 -8.34
CA LEU A 35 -5.70 -2.28 -8.20
C LEU A 35 -5.45 -1.16 -7.18
N GLU A 36 -6.28 -0.13 -7.18
CA GLU A 36 -6.23 0.96 -6.20
C GLU A 36 -6.48 0.44 -4.78
N GLN A 37 -7.49 -0.41 -4.60
CA GLN A 37 -7.80 -1.01 -3.30
C GLN A 37 -6.64 -1.86 -2.75
N LEU A 38 -5.91 -2.56 -3.62
CA LEU A 38 -4.72 -3.32 -3.26
C LEU A 38 -3.57 -2.40 -2.80
N LEU A 39 -3.32 -1.31 -3.51
CA LEU A 39 -2.31 -0.33 -3.11
C LEU A 39 -2.69 0.37 -1.80
N GLU A 40 -3.97 0.67 -1.59
CA GLU A 40 -4.44 1.28 -0.35
C GLU A 40 -4.29 0.33 0.85
N ALA A 41 -4.60 -0.95 0.68
CA ALA A 41 -4.34 -1.97 1.68
C ALA A 41 -2.84 -2.07 2.03
N SER A 42 -1.96 -1.98 1.03
CA SER A 42 -0.51 -1.92 1.27
C SER A 42 -0.10 -0.67 2.05
N LYS A 43 -0.67 0.50 1.77
CA LYS A 43 -0.39 1.74 2.53
C LYS A 43 -0.84 1.61 3.98
N ALA A 44 -2.01 1.00 4.22
CA ALA A 44 -2.51 0.76 5.58
C ALA A 44 -1.58 -0.16 6.38
N LEU A 45 -1.08 -1.23 5.78
CA LEU A 45 -0.11 -2.13 6.42
C LEU A 45 1.22 -1.42 6.73
N VAL A 46 1.74 -0.61 5.80
CA VAL A 46 2.94 0.19 6.04
C VAL A 46 2.71 1.21 7.16
N GLY A 47 1.54 1.85 7.22
CA GLY A 47 1.17 2.76 8.31
C GLY A 47 1.06 2.08 9.67
N MET A 48 0.48 0.87 9.73
CA MET A 48 0.45 0.06 10.95
C MET A 48 1.85 -0.30 11.44
N ILE A 49 2.74 -0.68 10.52
CA ILE A 49 4.12 -1.05 10.85
C ILE A 49 4.95 0.18 11.23
N ALA A 50 4.74 1.33 10.58
CA ALA A 50 5.35 2.60 10.99
C ALA A 50 4.94 2.98 12.41
N ASN A 51 3.69 2.70 12.80
CA ASN A 51 3.24 2.88 14.18
C ASN A 51 3.85 1.86 15.15
N LEU A 52 4.09 0.61 14.73
CA LEU A 52 4.84 -0.38 15.52
C LEU A 52 6.35 -0.07 15.60
N LEU A 53 6.88 0.70 14.66
CA LEU A 53 8.24 1.28 14.68
C LEU A 53 8.32 2.59 15.47
N THR A 54 7.20 3.14 15.99
CA THR A 54 7.32 4.10 17.09
C THR A 54 8.19 3.44 18.14
N PRO A 55 9.21 4.15 18.67
CA PRO A 55 10.39 3.51 19.23
C PRO A 55 9.94 2.44 20.21
N ILE A 56 10.22 1.17 19.88
CA ILE A 56 10.27 0.12 20.90
C ILE A 56 11.11 0.74 21.99
N ASP A 57 10.51 0.97 23.14
CA ASP A 57 11.13 1.65 24.26
C ASP A 57 12.19 0.69 24.81
N MET A 58 13.32 0.61 24.10
CA MET A 58 14.48 -0.20 24.44
C MET A 58 14.96 0.15 25.85
N SER A 59 14.55 1.32 26.37
CA SER A 59 14.60 1.70 27.78
C SER A 59 14.24 0.54 28.71
N GLN A 60 13.19 -0.23 28.42
CA GLN A 60 12.81 -1.40 29.23
C GLN A 60 13.87 -2.50 29.25
N TYR A 61 14.57 -2.76 28.14
CA TYR A 61 15.66 -3.73 28.09
C TYR A 61 17.00 -3.17 28.63
N PHE A 62 17.15 -1.84 28.67
CA PHE A 62 18.28 -1.18 29.35
C PHE A 62 18.11 -1.10 30.87
N THR A 63 16.89 -1.25 31.41
CA THR A 63 16.67 -1.22 32.87
C THR A 63 17.28 -2.40 33.62
N GLY A 64 17.54 -3.53 32.94
CA GLY A 64 18.16 -4.72 33.53
C GLY A 64 19.69 -4.73 33.51
N LEU A 65 20.33 -3.76 32.84
CA LEU A 65 21.79 -3.68 32.73
C LEU A 65 22.36 -2.74 33.82
N PRO A 66 23.48 -3.12 34.48
CA PRO A 66 24.19 -2.23 35.40
C PRO A 66 24.44 -0.86 34.76
N SER A 67 24.21 0.23 35.50
CA SER A 67 24.25 1.62 35.01
C SER A 67 25.54 2.00 34.29
N SER A 68 26.67 1.41 34.68
CA SER A 68 27.98 1.59 34.04
C SER A 68 28.03 1.06 32.61
N ILE A 69 27.29 -0.02 32.34
CA ILE A 69 27.28 -0.73 31.06
C ILE A 69 26.23 -0.11 30.13
N GLY A 70 25.06 0.27 30.67
CA GLY A 70 24.01 0.97 29.91
C GLY A 70 24.47 2.33 29.35
N TRP A 71 25.27 3.08 30.11
CA TRP A 71 25.83 4.35 29.64
C TRP A 71 26.79 4.16 28.45
N VAL A 72 27.67 3.16 28.51
CA VAL A 72 28.60 2.84 27.42
C VAL A 72 27.85 2.38 26.17
N PHE A 73 26.82 1.53 26.32
CA PHE A 73 26.00 1.10 25.19
C PHE A 73 25.19 2.24 24.55
N GLY A 74 24.75 3.21 25.35
CA GLY A 74 24.12 4.43 24.86
C GLY A 74 25.07 5.33 24.07
N GLN A 75 26.33 5.47 24.52
CA GLN A 75 27.35 6.27 23.81
C GLN A 75 27.87 5.58 22.54
N VAL A 76 27.92 4.24 22.52
CA VAL A 76 28.33 3.44 21.34
C VAL A 76 27.24 3.39 20.26
N GLY A 77 26.01 3.82 20.57
CA GLY A 77 24.91 3.83 19.61
C GLY A 77 24.38 2.43 19.30
N LEU A 78 24.64 1.46 20.17
CA LEU A 78 24.20 0.08 20.04
C LEU A 78 22.66 -0.07 19.91
N PRO A 79 21.82 0.66 20.68
CA PRO A 79 20.37 0.60 20.47
C PRO A 79 19.95 1.04 19.06
N GLN A 80 20.59 2.08 18.52
CA GLN A 80 20.32 2.59 17.18
C GLN A 80 20.74 1.59 16.10
N ALA A 81 21.89 0.93 16.28
CA ALA A 81 22.37 -0.11 15.36
C ALA A 81 21.44 -1.33 15.33
N ILE A 82 20.99 -1.81 16.50
CA ILE A 82 20.07 -2.94 16.61
C ILE A 82 18.71 -2.58 16.01
N ALA A 83 18.19 -1.38 16.30
CA ALA A 83 16.96 -0.90 15.70
C ALA A 83 17.07 -0.90 14.16
N MET A 84 18.17 -0.37 13.62
CA MET A 84 18.40 -0.32 12.17
C MET A 84 18.47 -1.71 11.51
N ILE A 85 19.01 -2.71 12.21
CA ILE A 85 19.04 -4.10 11.72
C ILE A 85 17.62 -4.70 11.72
N ILE A 86 16.85 -4.48 12.80
CA ILE A 86 15.48 -4.99 12.91
C ILE A 86 14.58 -4.34 11.85
N THR A 87 14.71 -3.03 11.63
CA THR A 87 13.95 -2.34 10.57
C THR A 87 14.32 -2.88 9.19
N ALA A 88 15.60 -3.10 8.91
CA ALA A 88 16.05 -3.66 7.63
C ALA A 88 15.53 -5.09 7.38
N ILE A 89 15.53 -5.95 8.40
CA ILE A 89 14.95 -7.30 8.33
C ILE A 89 13.44 -7.23 8.12
N THR A 90 12.76 -6.31 8.79
CA THR A 90 11.31 -6.11 8.68
C THR A 90 10.92 -5.68 7.26
N ILE A 91 11.64 -4.69 6.69
CA ILE A 91 11.46 -4.27 5.30
C ILE A 91 11.70 -5.44 4.34
N ARG A 92 12.74 -6.25 4.58
CA ARG A 92 13.03 -7.43 3.76
C ARG A 92 11.87 -8.44 3.77
N LEU A 93 11.24 -8.69 4.92
CA LEU A 93 10.10 -9.60 5.03
C LEU A 93 8.83 -9.03 4.36
N ILE A 94 8.62 -7.72 4.46
CA ILE A 94 7.47 -7.04 3.83
C ILE A 94 7.61 -7.01 2.31
N LEU A 95 8.79 -6.73 1.78
CA LEU A 95 9.00 -6.73 0.33
C LEU A 95 8.76 -8.13 -0.28
N GLN A 96 9.02 -9.20 0.48
CA GLN A 96 8.70 -10.58 0.08
C GLN A 96 7.19 -10.90 0.09
N LEU A 97 6.36 -10.13 0.79
CA LEU A 97 4.89 -10.24 0.76
C LEU A 97 4.28 -9.58 -0.48
N ILE A 98 4.98 -8.61 -1.07
CA ILE A 98 4.61 -8.08 -2.38
C ILE A 98 4.96 -9.15 -3.41
N PRO A 99 3.99 -9.67 -4.19
CA PRO A 99 4.15 -10.84 -5.06
C PRO A 99 5.16 -10.66 -6.23
N PHE A 100 5.86 -9.53 -6.30
CA PHE A 100 6.82 -9.21 -7.35
C PHE A 100 8.30 -9.21 -6.92
N THR A 101 8.64 -9.66 -5.70
CA THR A 101 10.06 -9.92 -5.34
C THR A 101 10.34 -11.35 -4.88
N ARG A 102 9.33 -12.22 -4.76
CA ARG A 102 9.51 -13.64 -4.42
C ARG A 102 8.57 -14.61 -5.14
N LEU A 103 8.33 -14.37 -6.43
CA LEU A 103 8.15 -15.43 -7.44
C LEU A 103 9.08 -15.13 -8.62
N GLY A 104 10.38 -15.12 -8.31
CA GLY A 104 11.46 -15.38 -9.27
C GLY A 104 11.72 -16.89 -9.36
N SER A 105 10.63 -17.64 -9.49
CA SER A 105 10.50 -19.01 -10.02
C SER A 105 9.17 -19.03 -10.77
#